data_AF-A0A2T5RK33-F1
#
_entry.id   AF-A0A2T5RK33-F1
#
_cell.length_a   1.000
_cell.length_b   1.000
_cell.length_c   1.000
_cell.angle_alpha   90.00
_cell.angle_beta   90.00
_cell.angle_gamma   90.00
#
_symmetry.space_group_name_H-M   'P 1'
#
loop_
_entity.id
_entity.type
_entity.pdbx_description
1 polymer ?
#
loop_
_entity_poly.entity_id
_entity_poly.type
_entity_poly.pdbx_seq_one_letter_code
_entity_poly.pdbx_strand_id
1 'polypeptide(L)'
;MMNLSGNRGFVLFINLILITLIGLFIPLLIQQQKINYRILQNRITASQNIEAVEAGLQYQLYFLKEEELLLAENLELNSQLKVELLGEEDDNFIYLTASLAGSIPYNAELKLEKESLKIIEKKIYRSE
;
A
#
# COMPACT_ATOMS: atom_id res chain seq x y z
N MET A 1 31.16 34.59 53.50
CA MET A 1 31.47 34.96 52.11
C MET A 1 31.04 33.79 51.23
N MET A 2 29.85 33.87 50.63
CA MET A 2 29.25 32.73 49.91
C MET A 2 29.86 32.65 48.52
N ASN A 3 30.44 31.50 48.19
CA ASN A 3 31.21 31.26 46.96
C ASN A 3 30.27 31.23 45.74
N LEU A 4 29.88 32.42 45.26
CA LEU A 4 28.90 32.66 44.19
C LEU A 4 29.45 32.34 42.77
N SER A 5 30.74 32.05 42.64
CA SER A 5 31.42 31.73 41.38
C SER A 5 31.19 30.28 40.93
N GLY A 6 31.07 29.33 41.86
CA GLY A 6 30.88 27.90 41.53
C GLY A 6 29.50 27.57 40.96
N ASN A 7 28.45 28.27 41.43
CA ASN A 7 27.06 27.97 41.04
C ASN A 7 26.70 28.51 39.64
N ARG A 8 27.26 29.64 39.22
CA ARG A 8 26.98 30.22 37.88
C ARG A 8 27.60 29.39 36.75
N GLY A 9 28.82 28.90 36.94
CA GLY A 9 29.48 27.99 35.98
C GLY A 9 28.75 26.65 35.86
N PHE A 10 28.29 26.10 36.98
CA PHE A 10 27.47 24.88 37.00
C PHE A 10 26.14 25.07 36.27
N VAL A 11 25.42 26.18 36.50
CA VAL A 11 24.18 26.51 35.78
C VAL A 11 24.42 26.66 34.27
N LEU A 12 25.51 27.32 33.86
CA LEU A 12 25.88 27.42 32.45
C LEU A 12 26.17 26.05 31.82
N PHE A 13 26.89 25.19 32.52
CA PHE A 13 27.22 23.85 32.05
C PHE A 13 25.98 22.95 31.90
N ILE A 14 25.08 22.98 32.89
CA ILE A 14 23.78 22.29 32.83
C ILE A 14 22.95 22.78 31.64
N ASN A 15 22.86 24.10 31.44
CA ASN A 15 22.12 24.67 30.31
C ASN A 15 22.72 24.28 28.97
N LEU A 16 24.06 24.24 28.85
CA LEU A 16 24.73 23.79 27.63
C LEU A 16 24.43 22.32 27.33
N ILE A 17 24.48 21.45 28.34
CA ILE A 17 24.10 20.04 28.20
C ILE A 17 22.64 19.93 27.76
N LEU A 18 21.73 20.66 28.41
CA LEU A 18 20.30 20.64 28.07
C LEU A 18 20.06 21.09 26.63
N ILE A 19 20.67 22.21 26.19
CA ILE A 19 20.54 22.71 24.82
C ILE A 19 21.11 21.69 23.82
N THR A 20 22.24 21.05 24.15
CA THR A 20 22.87 20.03 23.29
C THR A 20 21.97 18.80 23.17
N LEU A 21 21.40 18.33 24.28
CA LEU A 21 20.45 17.21 24.27
C LEU A 21 19.21 17.57 23.44
N ILE A 22 18.60 18.73 23.67
CA ILE A 22 17.45 19.20 22.88
C ILE A 22 17.80 19.28 21.39
N GLY A 23 18.97 19.82 21.07
CA GLY A 23 19.49 19.94 19.70
C GLY A 23 19.72 18.60 19.00
N LEU A 24 20.00 17.53 19.74
CA LEU A 24 20.11 16.16 19.20
C LEU A 24 18.76 15.46 19.11
N PHE A 25 17.89 15.62 20.11
CA PHE A 25 16.60 14.94 20.16
C PHE A 25 15.59 15.47 19.14
N ILE A 26 15.53 16.79 18.92
CA ILE A 26 14.56 17.38 17.97
C ILE A 26 14.75 16.82 16.54
N PRO A 27 15.95 16.81 15.95
CA PRO A 27 16.17 16.23 14.62
C PRO A 27 15.85 14.73 14.56
N LEU A 28 16.11 13.97 15.62
CA LEU A 28 15.78 12.55 15.68
C LEU A 28 14.27 12.33 15.67
N LEU A 29 13.53 13.10 16.46
CA LEU A 29 12.06 13.03 16.50
C LEU A 29 11.45 13.40 15.13
N ILE A 30 11.97 14.43 14.46
CA ILE A 30 11.52 14.83 13.12
C ILE A 30 11.79 13.71 12.10
N GLN A 31 12.95 13.06 12.15
CA GLN A 31 13.28 11.94 11.26
C GLN A 31 12.33 10.76 11.49
N GLN A 32 12.07 10.41 12.74
CA GLN A 32 11.13 9.34 13.08
C GLN A 32 9.71 9.62 12.57
N GLN A 33 9.23 10.85 12.76
CA GLN A 33 7.91 11.26 12.24
C GLN A 33 7.83 11.17 10.71
N LYS A 34 8.88 11.61 10.00
CA LYS A 34 8.95 11.51 8.52
C LYS A 34 8.91 10.06 8.05
N ILE A 35 9.64 9.16 8.72
CA ILE A 35 9.64 7.72 8.39
C ILE A 35 8.25 7.13 8.63
N ASN A 36 7.65 7.39 9.80
CA ASN A 36 6.32 6.90 10.14
C ASN A 36 5.27 7.40 9.15
N TYR A 37 5.34 8.67 8.74
CA TYR A 37 4.46 9.22 7.73
C TYR A 37 4.58 8.48 6.40
N ARG A 38 5.81 8.22 5.92
CA ARG A 38 6.04 7.46 4.68
C ARG A 38 5.50 6.04 4.77
N ILE A 39 5.72 5.35 5.91
CA ILE A 39 5.18 4.00 6.14
C ILE A 39 3.65 4.02 6.10
N LEU A 40 3.03 5.01 6.75
CA LEU A 40 1.58 5.16 6.76
C LEU A 40 1.03 5.38 5.35
N GLN A 41 1.63 6.28 4.57
CA GLN A 41 1.22 6.52 3.19
C GLN A 41 1.35 5.25 2.33
N ASN A 42 2.46 4.54 2.43
CA ASN A 42 2.64 3.29 1.70
C ASN A 42 1.59 2.23 2.08
N ARG A 43 1.20 2.15 3.36
CA ARG A 43 0.13 1.24 3.81
C ARG A 43 -1.23 1.63 3.24
N ILE A 44 -1.56 2.92 3.22
CA ILE A 44 -2.80 3.43 2.65
C ILE A 44 -2.85 3.09 1.15
N THR A 45 -1.80 3.43 0.41
CA THR A 45 -1.71 3.13 -1.03
C THR A 45 -1.77 1.62 -1.31
N ALA A 46 -1.06 0.80 -0.54
CA ALA A 46 -1.14 -0.65 -0.71
C ALA A 46 -2.56 -1.19 -0.47
N SER A 47 -3.25 -0.69 0.57
CA SER A 47 -4.64 -1.08 0.84
C SER A 47 -5.57 -0.67 -0.30
N GLN A 48 -5.42 0.55 -0.83
CA GLN A 48 -6.21 1.03 -1.97
C GLN A 48 -5.95 0.21 -3.23
N ASN A 49 -4.70 -0.17 -3.49
CA ASN A 49 -4.35 -0.95 -4.66
C ASN A 49 -4.88 -2.39 -4.58
N ILE A 50 -4.85 -3.01 -3.39
CA ILE A 50 -5.50 -4.30 -3.13
C ILE A 50 -7.00 -4.22 -3.41
N GLU A 51 -7.66 -3.19 -2.89
CA GLU A 51 -9.10 -2.98 -3.10
C GLU A 51 -9.43 -2.75 -4.57
N ALA A 52 -8.60 -1.99 -5.30
CA ALA A 52 -8.78 -1.72 -6.73
C ALA A 52 -8.71 -3.00 -7.58
N VAL A 53 -7.70 -3.86 -7.38
CA VAL A 53 -7.59 -5.12 -8.13
C VAL A 53 -8.68 -6.10 -7.74
N GLU A 54 -9.10 -6.11 -6.47
CA GLU A 54 -10.21 -6.93 -6.01
C GLU A 54 -11.55 -6.51 -6.63
N ALA A 55 -11.82 -5.19 -6.68
CA ALA A 55 -12.98 -4.64 -7.37
C ALA A 55 -12.95 -4.97 -8.86
N GLY A 56 -11.78 -4.91 -9.50
CA GLY A 56 -11.59 -5.33 -10.89
C GLY A 56 -11.99 -6.78 -11.15
N LEU A 57 -11.54 -7.71 -10.30
CA LEU A 57 -11.96 -9.12 -10.39
C LEU A 57 -13.47 -9.30 -10.17
N GLN A 58 -14.06 -8.57 -9.22
CA GLN A 58 -15.51 -8.64 -8.97
C GLN A 58 -16.31 -8.12 -10.16
N TYR A 59 -15.84 -7.04 -10.79
CA TYR A 59 -16.42 -6.50 -12.01
C TYR A 59 -16.37 -7.54 -13.13
N GLN A 60 -15.21 -8.15 -13.35
CA GLN A 60 -15.06 -9.19 -14.37
C GLN A 60 -15.92 -10.43 -14.09
N LEU A 61 -16.06 -10.83 -12.82
CA LEU A 61 -16.97 -11.90 -12.41
C LEU A 61 -18.44 -11.58 -12.68
N TYR A 62 -18.85 -10.33 -12.53
CA TYR A 62 -20.20 -9.89 -12.82
C TYR A 62 -20.51 -10.05 -14.31
N PHE A 63 -19.64 -9.53 -15.18
CA PHE A 63 -19.79 -9.69 -16.64
C PHE A 63 -19.74 -11.14 -17.09
N LEU A 64 -18.88 -11.95 -16.48
CA LEU A 64 -18.84 -13.38 -16.78
C LEU A 64 -20.15 -14.09 -16.41
N LYS A 65 -20.81 -13.70 -15.32
CA LYS A 65 -22.04 -14.38 -14.85
C LYS A 65 -23.30 -13.90 -15.55
N GLU A 66 -23.39 -12.60 -15.82
CA GLU A 66 -24.61 -11.99 -16.38
C GLU A 66 -24.58 -11.93 -17.91
N GLU A 67 -23.39 -11.75 -18.50
CA GLU A 67 -23.22 -11.53 -19.94
C GLU A 67 -22.36 -12.63 -20.61
N GLU A 68 -21.91 -13.64 -19.85
CA GLU A 68 -21.01 -14.70 -20.33
C GLU A 68 -19.76 -14.18 -21.03
N LEU A 69 -19.28 -13.00 -20.62
CA LEU A 69 -18.23 -12.27 -21.31
C LEU A 69 -16.93 -12.21 -20.51
N LEU A 70 -15.83 -12.59 -21.17
CA LEU A 70 -14.47 -12.41 -20.67
C LEU A 70 -13.93 -11.05 -21.09
N LEU A 71 -13.69 -10.19 -20.11
CA LEU A 71 -13.14 -8.86 -20.35
C LEU A 71 -11.64 -8.90 -20.66
N ALA A 72 -11.20 -8.05 -21.57
CA ALA A 72 -9.80 -7.78 -21.88
C ALA A 72 -9.64 -6.26 -22.10
N GLU A 73 -9.64 -5.49 -21.02
CA GLU A 73 -9.71 -4.03 -21.07
C GLU A 73 -8.97 -3.34 -19.92
N ASN A 74 -8.77 -2.03 -20.06
CA ASN A 74 -8.21 -1.19 -19.01
C ASN A 74 -9.32 -0.36 -18.36
N LEU A 75 -9.61 -0.66 -17.09
CA LEU A 75 -10.56 0.06 -16.27
C LEU A 75 -9.88 1.27 -15.60
N GLU A 76 -10.28 2.48 -15.97
CA GLU A 76 -9.85 3.70 -15.30
C GLU A 76 -10.77 4.00 -14.11
N LEU A 77 -10.30 3.74 -12.90
CA LEU A 77 -11.04 4.08 -11.68
C LEU A 77 -10.92 5.58 -11.36
N ASN A 78 -9.75 6.16 -11.64
CA ASN A 78 -9.50 7.60 -11.61
C ASN A 78 -8.26 7.95 -12.47
N SER A 79 -7.86 9.23 -12.47
CA SER A 79 -6.72 9.71 -13.26
C SER A 79 -5.35 9.09 -12.89
N GLN A 80 -5.26 8.40 -11.76
CA GLN A 80 -4.03 7.81 -11.21
C GLN A 80 -4.12 6.29 -11.05
N LEU A 81 -5.31 5.69 -11.06
CA LEU A 81 -5.58 4.27 -10.86
C LEU A 81 -6.18 3.69 -12.13
N LYS A 82 -5.38 2.86 -12.80
CA LYS A 82 -5.81 2.06 -13.95
C LYS A 82 -5.60 0.59 -13.61
N VAL A 83 -6.66 -0.19 -13.77
CA VAL A 83 -6.64 -1.64 -13.55
C VAL A 83 -6.80 -2.30 -14.91
N GLU A 84 -5.82 -3.09 -15.30
CA GLU A 84 -5.89 -3.95 -16.47
C GLU A 84 -6.63 -5.23 -16.09
N LEU A 85 -7.69 -5.55 -16.82
CA LEU A 85 -8.48 -6.76 -16.65
C LEU A 85 -8.23 -7.67 -17.85
N LEU A 86 -7.96 -8.94 -17.60
CA LEU A 86 -7.78 -9.94 -18.64
C LEU A 86 -8.44 -11.25 -18.22
N GLY A 87 -9.28 -11.78 -19.10
CA GLY A 87 -10.00 -13.04 -18.94
C GLY A 87 -9.56 -14.03 -19.98
N GLU A 88 -9.18 -15.22 -19.55
CA GLU A 88 -8.75 -16.33 -20.40
C GLU A 88 -9.54 -17.58 -20.02
N GLU A 89 -9.78 -18.46 -20.99
CA GLU A 89 -10.41 -19.76 -20.74
C GLU A 89 -9.56 -20.89 -21.35
N ASP A 90 -9.54 -22.03 -20.65
CA ASP A 90 -9.07 -23.31 -21.17
C ASP A 90 -10.23 -24.32 -21.26
N ASP A 91 -9.90 -25.59 -21.53
CA ASP A 91 -10.90 -26.65 -21.68
C ASP A 91 -11.75 -26.86 -20.41
N ASN A 92 -11.20 -26.61 -19.21
CA ASN A 92 -11.83 -26.94 -17.93
C ASN A 92 -12.00 -25.75 -16.99
N PHE A 93 -11.27 -24.66 -17.21
CA PHE A 93 -11.12 -23.55 -16.28
C PHE A 93 -11.24 -22.19 -16.96
N ILE A 94 -11.65 -21.21 -16.16
CA ILE A 94 -11.63 -19.79 -16.52
C ILE A 94 -10.66 -19.08 -15.58
N TYR A 95 -9.78 -18.27 -16.14
CA TYR A 95 -8.80 -17.47 -15.43
C TYR A 95 -9.16 -16.00 -15.60
N LEU A 96 -9.39 -15.32 -14.48
CA LEU A 96 -9.61 -13.87 -14.44
C LEU A 96 -8.42 -13.24 -13.74
N THR A 97 -7.86 -12.20 -14.35
CA THR A 97 -6.72 -11.49 -13.83
C THR A 97 -7.00 -10.00 -13.81
N ALA A 98 -6.62 -9.35 -12.72
CA ALA A 98 -6.67 -7.90 -12.56
C ALA A 98 -5.31 -7.39 -12.11
N SER A 99 -4.71 -6.50 -12.87
CA SER A 99 -3.36 -5.99 -12.63
C SER A 99 -3.38 -4.47 -12.50
N LEU A 100 -2.66 -3.96 -11.52
CA LEU A 100 -2.50 -2.53 -11.30
C LEU A 100 -1.02 -2.17 -11.35
N ALA A 101 -0.64 -1.40 -12.38
CA ALA A 101 0.69 -0.86 -12.52
C ALA A 101 0.84 0.43 -11.69
N GLY A 102 1.99 0.60 -11.00
CA GLY A 102 2.24 1.80 -10.20
C GLY A 102 3.47 1.70 -9.31
N SER A 103 3.59 2.63 -8.35
CA SER A 103 4.68 2.62 -7.36
C SER A 103 4.61 1.45 -6.38
N ILE A 104 3.41 0.91 -6.16
CA ILE A 104 3.15 -0.31 -5.41
C ILE A 104 2.24 -1.19 -6.27
N PRO A 105 2.80 -1.96 -7.22
CA PRO A 105 1.99 -2.72 -8.14
C PRO A 105 1.36 -3.94 -7.43
N TYR A 106 0.15 -4.30 -7.85
CA TYR A 106 -0.60 -5.43 -7.31
C TYR A 106 -1.28 -6.17 -8.43
N ASN A 107 -1.32 -7.49 -8.30
CA ASN A 107 -2.04 -8.38 -9.19
C ASN A 107 -3.04 -9.19 -8.36
N ALA A 108 -4.16 -9.52 -9.00
CA ALA A 108 -5.14 -10.44 -8.48
C ALA A 108 -5.49 -11.47 -9.55
N GLU A 109 -5.56 -12.72 -9.14
CA GLU A 109 -5.84 -13.86 -10.01
C GLU A 109 -6.98 -14.67 -9.41
N LEU A 110 -7.89 -15.11 -10.28
CA LEU A 110 -9.00 -15.96 -9.93
C LEU A 110 -9.09 -17.11 -10.92
N LYS A 111 -9.12 -18.34 -10.41
CA LYS A 111 -9.37 -19.55 -11.19
C LYS A 111 -10.74 -20.12 -10.85
N LEU A 112 -11.56 -20.31 -11.87
CA LEU A 112 -12.90 -20.87 -11.80
C LEU A 112 -12.97 -22.19 -12.56
N GLU A 113 -13.81 -23.10 -12.12
CA GLU A 113 -14.23 -24.27 -12.91
C GLU A 113 -15.27 -23.85 -13.95
N LYS A 114 -15.11 -24.26 -15.21
CA LYS A 114 -15.94 -23.80 -16.33
C LYS A 114 -17.41 -24.22 -16.21
N GLU A 115 -17.65 -25.48 -15.82
CA GLU A 115 -19.02 -26.03 -15.75
C GLU A 115 -19.83 -25.50 -14.56
N SER A 116 -19.17 -25.32 -13.41
CA SER A 116 -19.85 -24.97 -12.16
C SER A 116 -19.70 -23.50 -11.77
N LEU A 117 -18.80 -22.76 -12.44
CA LEU A 117 -18.32 -21.42 -12.05
C LEU A 117 -17.84 -21.35 -10.60
N LYS A 118 -17.45 -22.50 -10.03
CA LYS A 118 -16.95 -22.56 -8.66
C LYS A 118 -15.54 -22.00 -8.60
N ILE A 119 -15.31 -21.13 -7.62
CA ILE A 119 -13.99 -20.58 -7.33
C ILE A 119 -13.11 -21.71 -6.80
N ILE A 120 -12.05 -22.02 -7.53
CA ILE A 120 -11.02 -22.99 -7.14
C ILE A 120 -9.93 -22.26 -6.36
N GLU A 121 -9.49 -21.12 -6.89
CA GLU A 121 -8.40 -20.36 -6.32
C GLU A 121 -8.62 -18.86 -6.51
N LYS A 122 -8.29 -18.07 -5.49
CA LYS A 122 -8.21 -16.62 -5.53
C LYS A 122 -6.92 -16.18 -4.86
N LYS A 123 -6.10 -15.40 -5.54
CA LYS A 123 -4.85 -14.84 -5.02
C LYS A 123 -4.80 -13.35 -5.27
N ILE A 124 -4.33 -12.60 -4.29
CA ILE A 124 -3.98 -11.19 -4.44
C ILE A 124 -2.57 -11.04 -3.90
N TYR A 125 -1.67 -10.50 -4.72
CA TYR A 125 -0.26 -10.40 -4.37
C TYR A 125 0.35 -9.15 -4.95
N ARG A 126 1.43 -8.71 -4.32
CA ARG A 126 2.21 -7.57 -4.81
C ARG A 126 3.08 -8.05 -5.96
N SER A 127 3.00 -7.39 -7.12
CA SER A 127 3.87 -7.65 -8.27
C SER A 127 5.25 -7.00 -8.08
N GLU A 128 6.27 -7.52 -8.76
CA GLU A 128 7.61 -6.93 -8.82
C GLU A 128 7.71 -5.84 -9.89
#